data_AF-A0A7S2ZCH9-F1
#
_entry.id   AF-A0A7S2ZCH9-F1
#
_cell.length_a   1.000
_cell.length_b   1.000
_cell.length_c   1.000
_cell.angle_alpha   90.00
_cell.angle_beta   90.00
_cell.angle_gamma   90.00
#
_symmetry.space_group_name_H-M   'P 1'
#
loop_
_entity.id
_entity.type
_entity.pdbx_description
1 polymer ?
#
loop_
_entity_poly.entity_id
_entity_poly.type
_entity_poly.pdbx_seq_one_letter_code
_entity_poly.pdbx_strand_id
1 'polypeptide(L)'
;MGMDVYSVGEIRRRGAPSMAKELKAGSERALASLRNVRSSSFNSLTDAQKNFLGEVKGKIKTELKSVAAEAEEFISTPHLLFRPVSMILAIGLPLIFPLFFIPLKILLGYIVSFLLWYVTLVAYFATEVAMKPPWYRTGLSLKAQPSYWKHCVHNPLEDLQLEFEDVEFQGAEGRTLRGWFVPVPEYVEDKSREKIMIVCVHGAGRDRRAFLRHSQIFAEAGYPILMFDLSEHGLSDGQGLGFSFGRREKLDVLSSVRYLRKARGAERVVVVGTSTGASSAILAEGLYPGSIDAIIAENPFTRPADLFRLHLNETLKNYLSQNQHHI
;
A
#
# COMPACT_ATOMS: atom_id res chain seq x y z
N MET A 1 39.15 -24.36 22.78
CA MET A 1 40.33 -24.77 22.01
C MET A 1 40.44 -23.81 20.84
N GLY A 2 41.48 -22.97 20.82
CA GLY A 2 41.54 -21.75 20.01
C GLY A 2 41.59 -22.02 18.50
N MET A 3 40.88 -21.19 17.73
CA MET A 3 41.12 -21.07 16.29
C MET A 3 42.09 -19.92 16.07
N ASP A 4 43.32 -20.25 15.69
CA ASP A 4 44.30 -19.27 15.23
C ASP A 4 43.80 -18.61 13.94
N VAL A 5 43.69 -17.28 13.97
CA VAL A 5 43.40 -16.47 12.80
C VAL A 5 44.68 -16.35 11.99
N TYR A 6 44.78 -17.12 10.91
CA TYR A 6 45.94 -17.10 10.02
C TYR A 6 46.08 -15.71 9.36
N SER A 7 47.27 -15.13 9.49
CA SER A 7 47.64 -13.89 8.80
C SER A 7 47.68 -14.10 7.28
N VAL A 8 47.29 -13.07 6.52
CA VAL A 8 47.23 -13.03 5.04
C VAL A 8 48.54 -13.48 4.36
N GLY A 9 49.67 -13.44 5.08
CA GLY A 9 50.96 -13.95 4.61
C GLY A 9 51.09 -15.48 4.51
N GLU A 10 50.35 -16.25 5.31
CA GLU A 10 50.41 -17.73 5.29
C GLU A 10 49.60 -18.35 4.16
N ILE A 11 48.55 -17.65 3.72
CA ILE A 11 47.69 -18.03 2.59
C ILE A 11 48.49 -18.11 1.28
N ARG A 12 49.58 -17.33 1.16
CA ARG A 12 50.41 -17.29 -0.05
C ARG A 12 51.38 -18.48 -0.19
N ARG A 13 51.67 -19.22 0.88
CA ARG A 13 52.62 -20.37 0.86
C ARG A 13 51.95 -21.74 0.64
N ARG A 14 50.67 -21.88 0.96
CA ARG A 14 49.93 -23.13 0.77
C ARG A 14 49.15 -23.06 -0.54
N GLY A 15 49.69 -23.62 -1.61
CA GLY A 15 49.07 -23.57 -2.94
C GLY A 15 47.59 -23.98 -2.93
N ALA A 16 46.79 -23.29 -3.74
CA ALA A 16 45.34 -23.47 -3.93
C ALA A 16 44.82 -24.94 -4.01
N PRO A 17 45.58 -25.94 -4.51
CA PRO A 17 45.11 -27.34 -4.53
C PRO A 17 44.90 -27.97 -3.14
N SER A 18 45.64 -27.53 -2.13
CA SER A 18 45.56 -28.07 -0.76
C SER A 18 44.28 -27.62 -0.05
N MET A 19 43.91 -26.34 -0.22
CA MET A 19 42.73 -25.74 0.40
C MET A 19 41.43 -26.29 -0.20
N ALA A 20 41.40 -26.54 -1.51
CA ALA A 20 40.26 -27.16 -2.19
C ALA A 20 40.02 -28.60 -1.72
N LYS A 21 41.08 -29.35 -1.42
CA LYS A 21 41.00 -30.73 -0.89
C LYS A 21 40.45 -30.75 0.54
N GLU A 22 40.87 -29.82 1.39
CA GLU A 22 40.36 -29.67 2.76
C GLU A 22 38.90 -29.20 2.80
N LEU A 23 38.53 -28.25 1.94
CA LEU A 23 37.14 -27.80 1.77
C LEU A 23 36.23 -28.95 1.29
N LYS A 24 36.70 -29.75 0.32
CA LYS A 24 35.97 -30.93 -0.16
C LYS A 24 35.80 -31.97 0.96
N ALA A 25 36.88 -32.29 1.68
CA ALA A 25 36.83 -33.23 2.82
C ALA A 25 35.99 -32.70 4.01
N GLY A 26 35.90 -31.39 4.20
CA GLY A 26 34.98 -30.74 5.15
C GLY A 26 33.52 -30.88 4.72
N SER A 27 33.24 -30.66 3.44
CA SER A 27 31.89 -30.80 2.87
C SER A 27 31.38 -32.24 2.89
N GLU A 28 32.23 -33.23 2.62
CA GLU A 28 31.88 -34.65 2.65
C GLU A 28 31.61 -35.14 4.09
N ARG A 29 32.36 -34.65 5.08
CA ARG A 29 32.10 -34.93 6.50
C ARG A 29 30.79 -34.30 6.98
N ALA A 30 30.49 -33.07 6.55
CA ALA A 30 29.21 -32.42 6.85
C ALA A 30 28.02 -33.18 6.24
N LEU A 31 28.16 -33.63 4.99
CA LEU A 31 27.14 -34.43 4.28
C LEU A 31 26.93 -35.81 4.93
N ALA A 32 27.99 -36.48 5.38
CA ALA A 32 27.89 -37.76 6.08
C ALA A 32 27.18 -37.61 7.44
N SER A 33 27.49 -36.54 8.17
CA SER A 33 26.84 -36.23 9.46
C SER A 33 25.35 -35.93 9.28
N LEU A 34 24.99 -35.17 8.24
CA LEU A 34 23.60 -34.91 7.87
C LEU A 34 22.83 -36.18 7.46
N ARG A 35 23.52 -37.14 6.84
CA ARG A 35 22.92 -38.43 6.42
C ARG A 35 22.58 -39.31 7.62
N ASN A 36 23.42 -39.31 8.66
CA ASN A 36 23.19 -40.05 9.91
C ASN A 36 22.09 -39.42 10.79
N VAL A 37 21.92 -38.09 10.74
CA VAL A 37 20.80 -37.40 11.40
C VAL A 37 19.47 -37.78 10.75
N ARG A 38 19.45 -37.94 9.42
CA ARG A 38 18.25 -38.27 8.64
C ARG A 38 17.70 -39.68 8.86
N SER A 39 18.50 -40.61 9.39
CA SER A 39 18.11 -42.01 9.62
C SER A 39 17.69 -42.34 11.06
N SER A 40 17.64 -41.34 11.95
CA SER A 40 17.61 -41.56 13.40
C SER A 40 16.36 -40.94 14.05
N SER A 41 15.61 -41.72 14.85
CA SER A 41 14.44 -41.26 15.62
C SER A 41 14.84 -40.29 16.74
N PHE A 42 13.97 -39.37 17.14
CA PHE A 42 14.26 -38.27 18.10
C PHE A 42 14.94 -38.72 19.42
N ASN A 43 14.68 -39.96 19.85
CA ASN A 43 15.27 -40.56 21.07
C ASN A 43 16.72 -41.06 20.90
N SER A 44 17.24 -41.11 19.67
CA SER A 44 18.59 -41.59 19.34
C SER A 44 19.61 -40.46 19.07
N LEU A 45 19.20 -39.21 19.29
CA LEU A 45 20.07 -38.05 19.13
C LEU A 45 21.08 -37.95 20.28
N THR A 46 22.34 -37.71 19.94
CA THR A 46 23.43 -37.47 20.90
C THR A 46 23.21 -36.18 21.69
N ASP A 47 23.80 -36.06 22.88
CA ASP A 47 23.58 -34.89 23.75
C ASP A 47 24.06 -33.58 23.12
N ALA A 48 25.07 -33.62 22.24
CA ALA A 48 25.50 -32.48 21.44
C ALA A 48 24.42 -32.01 20.44
N GLN A 49 23.67 -32.95 19.83
CA GLN A 49 22.56 -32.63 18.92
C GLN A 49 21.33 -32.11 19.67
N LYS A 50 21.06 -32.63 20.88
CA LYS A 50 20.01 -32.13 21.77
C LYS A 50 20.33 -30.72 22.28
N ASN A 51 21.58 -30.44 22.64
CA ASN A 51 22.02 -29.11 23.04
C ASN A 51 21.95 -28.11 21.89
N PHE A 52 22.39 -28.49 20.69
CA PHE A 52 22.23 -27.66 19.49
C PHE A 52 20.74 -27.35 19.19
N LEU A 53 19.86 -28.35 19.28
CA LEU A 53 18.41 -28.14 19.13
C LEU A 53 17.83 -27.26 20.25
N GLY A 54 18.31 -27.37 21.48
CA GLY A 54 17.94 -26.52 22.61
C GLY A 54 18.35 -25.06 22.40
N GLU A 55 19.56 -24.82 21.90
CA GLU A 55 20.05 -23.50 21.51
C GLU A 55 19.23 -22.90 20.37
N VAL A 56 18.92 -23.70 19.33
CA VAL A 56 18.06 -23.31 18.22
C VAL A 56 16.65 -22.97 18.73
N LYS A 57 16.08 -23.78 19.63
CA LYS A 57 14.75 -23.54 20.22
C LYS A 57 14.73 -22.27 21.08
N GLY A 58 15.82 -22.01 21.81
CA GLY A 58 16.02 -20.78 22.57
C GLY A 58 16.09 -19.54 21.67
N LYS A 59 16.89 -19.60 20.61
CA LYS A 59 16.97 -18.53 19.59
C LYS A 59 15.62 -18.28 18.92
N ILE A 60 14.91 -19.34 18.53
CA ILE A 60 13.56 -19.24 17.95
C ILE A 60 12.56 -18.60 18.91
N LYS A 61 12.62 -18.90 20.21
CA LYS A 61 11.72 -18.31 21.21
C LYS A 61 12.01 -16.82 21.44
N THR A 62 13.27 -16.42 21.39
CA THR A 62 13.69 -15.01 21.47
C THR A 62 13.27 -14.25 20.21
N GLU A 63 13.48 -14.84 19.03
CA GLU A 63 13.01 -14.31 17.74
C GLU A 63 11.49 -14.19 17.67
N LEU A 64 10.73 -15.18 18.16
CA LEU A 64 9.27 -15.12 18.22
C LEU A 64 8.77 -14.02 19.16
N LYS A 65 9.48 -13.75 20.26
CA LYS A 65 9.17 -12.62 21.15
C LYS A 65 9.47 -11.27 20.52
N SER A 66 10.58 -11.15 19.77
CA SER A 66 10.83 -9.92 19.00
C SER A 66 9.83 -9.75 17.87
N VAL A 67 9.42 -10.83 17.20
CA VAL A 67 8.38 -10.78 16.16
C VAL A 67 7.01 -10.42 16.76
N ALA A 68 6.69 -10.89 17.97
CA ALA A 68 5.46 -10.50 18.67
C ALA A 68 5.47 -9.02 19.12
N ALA A 69 6.62 -8.52 19.59
CA ALA A 69 6.80 -7.11 19.91
C ALA A 69 6.77 -6.22 18.64
N GLU A 70 7.37 -6.68 17.54
CA GLU A 70 7.27 -6.05 16.22
C GLU A 70 5.83 -6.10 15.68
N ALA A 71 5.04 -7.12 16.02
CA ALA A 71 3.62 -7.22 15.65
C ALA A 71 2.72 -6.27 16.47
N GLU A 72 3.04 -6.00 17.74
CA GLU A 72 2.39 -4.92 18.52
C GLU A 72 2.80 -3.53 18.00
N GLU A 73 4.06 -3.35 17.61
CA GLU A 73 4.56 -2.13 16.98
C GLU A 73 3.95 -1.91 15.57
N PHE A 74 3.71 -2.98 14.82
CA PHE A 74 3.03 -3.04 13.51
C PHE A 74 1.60 -2.49 13.56
N ILE A 75 0.87 -2.70 14.66
CA ILE A 75 -0.49 -2.15 14.86
C ILE A 75 -0.45 -0.62 14.99
N SER A 76 0.68 -0.04 15.42
CA SER A 76 0.80 1.38 15.77
C SER A 76 1.54 2.26 14.74
N THR A 77 2.38 1.72 13.85
CA THR A 77 3.12 2.54 12.86
C THR A 77 3.30 1.90 11.47
N PRO A 78 2.82 2.54 10.38
CA PRO A 78 2.68 1.90 9.05
C PRO A 78 3.93 1.92 8.14
N HIS A 79 5.16 1.98 8.67
CA HIS A 79 6.39 2.05 7.86
C HIS A 79 7.14 0.72 7.70
N LEU A 80 6.55 -0.40 8.12
CA LEU A 80 7.13 -1.74 8.05
C LEU A 80 7.12 -2.39 6.65
N LEU A 81 6.67 -1.67 5.61
CA LEU A 81 6.78 -2.09 4.21
C LEU A 81 8.22 -2.39 3.74
N PHE A 82 9.25 -2.09 4.54
CA PHE A 82 10.66 -2.11 4.12
C PHE A 82 11.60 -3.04 4.91
N ARG A 83 11.10 -3.99 5.72
CA ARG A 83 11.96 -4.98 6.42
C ARG A 83 11.73 -6.42 5.91
N PRO A 84 12.31 -6.80 4.75
CA PRO A 84 12.11 -8.12 4.14
C PRO A 84 12.60 -9.30 5.01
N VAL A 85 13.56 -9.07 5.91
CA VAL A 85 14.18 -10.12 6.73
C VAL A 85 13.20 -10.72 7.76
N SER A 86 12.43 -9.88 8.47
CA SER A 86 11.46 -10.36 9.47
C SER A 86 10.32 -11.16 8.83
N MET A 87 9.89 -10.80 7.62
CA MET A 87 8.92 -11.57 6.83
C MET A 87 9.48 -12.91 6.36
N ILE A 88 10.74 -12.93 5.90
CA ILE A 88 11.44 -14.16 5.51
C ILE A 88 11.57 -15.11 6.69
N LEU A 89 11.85 -14.61 7.90
CA LEU A 89 11.98 -15.44 9.09
C LEU A 89 10.62 -15.95 9.59
N ALA A 90 9.60 -15.08 9.70
CA ALA A 90 8.27 -15.48 10.17
C ALA A 90 7.58 -16.51 9.25
N ILE A 91 7.74 -16.36 7.93
CA ILE A 91 7.16 -17.28 6.93
C ILE A 91 8.09 -18.47 6.66
N GLY A 92 9.41 -18.28 6.79
CA GLY A 92 10.43 -19.26 6.44
C GLY A 92 10.75 -20.28 7.53
N LEU A 93 10.61 -19.92 8.80
CA LEU A 93 10.97 -20.79 9.93
C LEU A 93 10.11 -22.07 10.02
N PRO A 94 8.79 -22.06 9.71
CA PRO A 94 7.99 -23.28 9.59
C PRO A 94 8.39 -24.17 8.40
N LEU A 95 9.16 -23.66 7.42
CA LEU A 95 9.55 -24.38 6.20
C LEU A 95 10.78 -25.25 6.35
N ILE A 96 11.63 -24.94 7.31
CA ILE A 96 12.89 -25.66 7.49
C ILE A 96 12.64 -27.02 8.14
N PHE A 97 11.64 -27.10 9.02
CA PHE A 97 11.38 -28.28 9.84
C PHE A 97 10.92 -29.53 9.05
N PRO A 98 10.00 -29.44 8.06
CA PRO A 98 9.54 -30.61 7.31
C PRO A 98 10.58 -31.15 6.32
N LEU A 99 11.52 -30.31 5.86
CA LEU A 99 12.55 -30.68 4.88
C LEU A 99 13.47 -31.81 5.39
N PHE A 100 13.63 -31.96 6.70
CA PHE A 100 14.47 -33.00 7.30
C PHE A 100 13.82 -34.39 7.33
N PHE A 101 12.48 -34.48 7.22
CA PHE A 101 11.73 -35.72 7.45
C PHE A 101 10.90 -36.20 6.24
N ILE A 102 10.80 -35.41 5.16
CA ILE A 102 9.99 -35.74 3.98
C ILE A 102 10.79 -36.57 2.93
N PRO A 103 10.22 -37.65 2.36
CA PRO A 103 10.80 -38.38 1.22
C PRO A 103 10.97 -37.51 -0.03
N LEU A 104 12.04 -37.72 -0.80
CA LEU A 104 12.40 -36.88 -1.96
C LEU A 104 11.29 -36.73 -3.01
N LYS A 105 10.46 -37.77 -3.21
CA LYS A 105 9.31 -37.75 -4.14
C LYS A 105 8.20 -36.80 -3.69
N ILE A 106 7.99 -36.68 -2.37
CA ILE A 106 6.98 -35.80 -1.77
C ILE A 106 7.54 -34.37 -1.63
N LEU A 107 8.86 -34.25 -1.44
CA LEU A 107 9.55 -32.97 -1.29
C LEU A 107 9.34 -32.04 -2.51
N LEU A 108 9.40 -32.56 -3.73
CA LEU A 108 9.19 -31.73 -4.93
C LEU A 108 7.76 -31.17 -4.99
N GLY A 109 6.76 -32.01 -4.70
CA GLY A 109 5.36 -31.57 -4.63
C GLY A 109 5.12 -30.56 -3.51
N TYR A 110 5.75 -30.77 -2.35
CA TYR A 110 5.71 -29.83 -1.23
C TYR A 110 6.32 -28.47 -1.61
N ILE A 111 7.48 -28.45 -2.27
CA ILE A 111 8.13 -27.22 -2.74
C ILE A 111 7.24 -26.45 -3.71
N VAL A 112 6.65 -27.13 -4.72
CA VAL A 112 5.79 -26.48 -5.72
C VAL A 112 4.52 -25.93 -5.07
N SER A 113 3.81 -26.73 -4.28
CA SER A 113 2.59 -26.29 -3.57
C SER A 113 2.88 -25.13 -2.62
N PHE A 114 4.04 -25.14 -1.97
CA PHE A 114 4.47 -24.06 -1.10
C PHE A 114 4.80 -22.78 -1.87
N LEU A 115 5.52 -22.87 -2.99
CA LEU A 115 5.79 -21.73 -3.87
C LEU A 115 4.48 -21.08 -4.33
N LEU A 116 3.50 -21.89 -4.74
CA LEU A 116 2.17 -21.40 -5.12
C LEU A 116 1.45 -20.72 -3.94
N TRP A 117 1.48 -21.32 -2.75
CA TRP A 117 0.90 -20.72 -1.55
C TRP A 117 1.58 -19.40 -1.18
N TYR A 118 2.91 -19.35 -1.23
CA TYR A 118 3.70 -18.16 -0.92
C TYR A 118 3.40 -17.03 -1.91
N VAL A 119 3.41 -17.32 -3.21
CA VAL A 119 3.04 -16.33 -4.25
C VAL A 119 1.63 -15.82 -4.03
N THR A 120 0.69 -16.70 -3.65
CA THR A 120 -0.71 -16.32 -3.36
C THR A 120 -0.79 -15.41 -2.14
N LEU A 121 -0.07 -15.71 -1.06
CA LEU A 121 -0.04 -14.86 0.14
C LEU A 121 0.58 -13.49 -0.14
N VAL A 122 1.70 -13.45 -0.86
CA VAL A 122 2.35 -12.20 -1.25
C VAL A 122 1.41 -11.39 -2.14
N ALA A 123 0.72 -12.03 -3.10
CA ALA A 123 -0.25 -11.36 -3.96
C ALA A 123 -1.46 -10.83 -3.17
N TYR A 124 -1.99 -11.62 -2.23
CA TYR A 124 -3.09 -11.21 -1.36
C TYR A 124 -2.71 -10.01 -0.49
N PHE A 125 -1.54 -10.08 0.17
CA PHE A 125 -1.02 -9.00 0.99
C PHE A 125 -0.76 -7.73 0.17
N ALA A 126 -0.10 -7.87 -0.99
CA ALA A 126 0.15 -6.75 -1.90
C ALA A 126 -1.17 -6.11 -2.37
N THR A 127 -2.21 -6.92 -2.62
CA THR A 127 -3.54 -6.42 -2.98
C THR A 127 -4.19 -5.67 -1.83
N GLU A 128 -4.16 -6.21 -0.61
CA GLU A 128 -4.72 -5.53 0.56
C GLU A 128 -4.04 -4.17 0.80
N VAL A 129 -2.70 -4.12 0.74
CA VAL A 129 -1.96 -2.86 0.88
C VAL A 129 -2.28 -1.89 -0.25
N ALA A 130 -2.36 -2.37 -1.49
CA ALA A 130 -2.62 -1.53 -2.65
C ALA A 130 -4.06 -0.97 -2.67
N MET A 131 -5.05 -1.77 -2.24
CA MET A 131 -6.47 -1.39 -2.28
C MET A 131 -6.94 -0.68 -1.00
N LYS A 132 -6.30 -0.95 0.14
CA LYS A 132 -6.64 -0.42 1.47
C LYS A 132 -5.39 0.13 2.15
N PRO A 133 -4.76 1.17 1.61
CA PRO A 133 -3.56 1.72 2.21
C PRO A 133 -3.81 2.16 3.68
N PRO A 134 -2.82 2.13 4.58
CA PRO A 134 -3.05 2.40 6.00
C PRO A 134 -3.70 3.76 6.32
N TRP A 135 -3.47 4.78 5.49
CA TRP A 135 -4.06 6.12 5.60
C TRP A 135 -5.47 6.24 5.01
N TYR A 136 -6.11 5.11 4.72
CA TYR A 136 -7.44 5.03 4.12
C TYR A 136 -8.57 5.25 5.14
N ARG A 137 -8.35 4.89 6.42
CA ARG A 137 -9.39 4.94 7.47
C ARG A 137 -9.34 6.19 8.36
N THR A 138 -8.18 6.83 8.51
CA THR A 138 -8.05 8.02 9.37
C THR A 138 -6.97 8.96 8.87
N GLY A 139 -7.44 10.06 8.29
CA GLY A 139 -6.62 11.20 7.87
C GLY A 139 -5.65 10.92 6.72
N LEU A 140 -5.50 11.88 5.80
CA LEU A 140 -4.33 11.96 4.93
C LEU A 140 -3.07 11.67 5.75
N SER A 141 -2.18 10.84 5.20
CA SER A 141 -0.80 10.81 5.68
C SER A 141 -0.25 12.24 5.55
N LEU A 142 -0.23 12.96 6.68
CA LEU A 142 0.38 14.28 6.80
C LEU A 142 1.91 14.19 6.66
N LYS A 143 2.46 12.97 6.74
CA LYS A 143 3.88 12.70 6.47
C LYS A 143 4.17 12.88 4.98
N ALA A 144 5.16 13.72 4.70
CA ALA A 144 5.70 14.00 3.37
C ALA A 144 4.72 14.64 2.36
N GLN A 145 3.85 15.54 2.83
CA GLN A 145 3.11 16.39 1.90
C GLN A 145 4.10 17.24 1.09
N PRO A 146 3.98 17.30 -0.24
CA PRO A 146 4.87 18.09 -1.05
C PRO A 146 4.77 19.57 -0.68
N SER A 147 5.90 20.29 -0.66
CA SER A 147 5.95 21.71 -0.27
C SER A 147 4.98 22.59 -1.07
N TYR A 148 4.70 22.24 -2.32
CA TYR A 148 3.75 22.96 -3.18
C TYR A 148 2.28 22.84 -2.74
N TRP A 149 1.94 21.97 -1.79
CA TRP A 149 0.60 21.92 -1.18
C TRP A 149 0.34 23.06 -0.19
N LYS A 150 1.35 23.90 0.08
CA LYS A 150 1.25 25.09 0.97
C LYS A 150 0.61 24.78 2.33
N HIS A 151 0.74 23.54 2.81
CA HIS A 151 0.12 23.08 4.05
C HIS A 151 -1.42 23.09 4.08
N CYS A 152 -2.12 22.98 2.95
CA CYS A 152 -3.57 22.73 2.93
C CYS A 152 -3.92 21.34 3.51
N VAL A 153 -3.99 21.24 4.84
CA VAL A 153 -4.12 19.96 5.57
C VAL A 153 -5.14 19.99 6.70
N HIS A 154 -5.69 21.15 7.05
CA HIS A 154 -6.64 21.31 8.14
C HIS A 154 -8.07 21.36 7.61
N ASN A 155 -8.57 22.55 7.25
CA ASN A 155 -9.92 22.79 6.76
C ASN A 155 -9.96 24.11 5.94
N PRO A 156 -11.07 24.40 5.22
CA PRO A 156 -11.18 25.59 4.37
C PRO A 156 -10.97 26.92 5.13
N LEU A 157 -11.41 27.01 6.38
CA LEU A 157 -11.30 28.24 7.17
C LEU A 157 -9.86 28.50 7.60
N GLU A 158 -9.21 27.50 8.21
CA GLU A 158 -7.85 27.64 8.74
C GLU A 158 -6.82 27.85 7.63
N ASP A 159 -6.94 27.12 6.52
CA ASP A 159 -5.90 27.13 5.49
C ASP A 159 -6.13 28.23 4.43
N LEU A 160 -7.38 28.64 4.20
CA LEU A 160 -7.75 29.54 3.08
C LEU A 160 -8.63 30.72 3.49
N GLN A 161 -9.03 30.83 4.76
CA GLN A 161 -9.99 31.85 5.24
C GLN A 161 -11.34 31.78 4.51
N LEU A 162 -11.75 30.56 4.13
CA LEU A 162 -13.04 30.31 3.50
C LEU A 162 -14.01 29.70 4.53
N GLU A 163 -15.12 30.39 4.76
CA GLU A 163 -16.24 29.84 5.53
C GLU A 163 -16.76 28.55 4.89
N PHE A 164 -17.13 27.58 5.72
CA PHE A 164 -17.62 26.28 5.24
C PHE A 164 -18.63 25.66 6.20
N GLU A 165 -19.47 24.77 5.66
CA GLU A 165 -20.40 23.95 6.40
C GLU A 165 -19.95 22.48 6.33
N ASP A 166 -19.92 21.78 7.46
CA ASP A 166 -19.88 20.31 7.44
C ASP A 166 -21.21 19.78 6.91
N VAL A 167 -21.13 18.89 5.92
CA VAL A 167 -22.30 18.33 5.27
C VAL A 167 -22.27 16.82 5.26
N GLU A 168 -23.45 16.22 5.44
CA GLU A 168 -23.67 14.79 5.29
C GLU A 168 -24.78 14.55 4.26
N PHE A 169 -24.60 13.54 3.41
CA PHE A 169 -25.60 13.17 2.42
C PHE A 169 -25.58 11.68 2.10
N GLN A 170 -26.72 11.19 1.62
CA GLN A 170 -26.90 9.77 1.32
C GLN A 170 -26.19 9.38 0.02
N GLY A 171 -25.22 8.48 0.15
CA GLY A 171 -24.51 7.79 -0.91
C GLY A 171 -25.24 6.53 -1.38
N ALA A 172 -24.54 5.73 -2.19
CA ALA A 172 -25.08 4.46 -2.65
C ALA A 172 -25.12 3.40 -1.54
N GLU A 173 -26.07 2.47 -1.63
CA GLU A 173 -26.20 1.33 -0.70
C GLU A 173 -26.38 1.76 0.78
N GLY A 174 -26.97 2.94 1.02
CA GLY A 174 -27.25 3.44 2.36
C GLY A 174 -26.04 3.99 3.12
N ARG A 175 -24.90 4.18 2.45
CA ARG A 175 -23.71 4.81 3.04
C ARG A 175 -23.93 6.31 3.21
N THR A 176 -23.48 6.87 4.33
CA THR A 176 -23.43 8.32 4.53
C THR A 176 -22.09 8.86 4.04
N LEU A 177 -22.15 9.82 3.13
CA LEU A 177 -20.99 10.56 2.63
C LEU A 177 -20.87 11.88 3.37
N ARG A 178 -19.64 12.25 3.72
CA ARG A 178 -19.34 13.45 4.53
C ARG A 178 -18.41 14.39 3.79
N GLY A 179 -18.57 15.68 4.00
CA GLY A 179 -17.82 16.69 3.28
C GLY A 179 -17.90 18.08 3.87
N TRP A 180 -17.30 19.02 3.14
CA TRP A 180 -17.41 20.45 3.35
C TRP A 180 -18.11 21.09 2.16
N PHE A 181 -19.08 21.95 2.46
CA PHE A 181 -19.70 22.84 1.50
C PHE A 181 -19.20 24.27 1.76
N VAL A 182 -18.53 24.84 0.77
CA VAL A 182 -18.03 26.22 0.81
C VAL A 182 -19.00 27.08 -0.02
N PRO A 183 -19.78 27.98 0.61
CA PRO A 183 -20.61 28.93 -0.12
C PRO A 183 -19.77 30.00 -0.83
N VAL A 184 -20.40 30.84 -1.65
CA VAL A 184 -19.69 31.95 -2.30
C VAL A 184 -19.23 32.95 -1.22
N PRO A 185 -17.92 33.25 -1.09
CA PRO A 185 -17.42 34.11 -0.03
C PRO A 185 -18.07 35.49 -0.03
N GLU A 186 -18.32 36.07 1.15
CA GLU A 186 -19.04 37.34 1.28
C GLU A 186 -18.41 38.48 0.47
N TYR A 187 -17.07 38.52 0.38
CA TYR A 187 -16.32 39.53 -0.36
C TYR A 187 -16.49 39.48 -1.89
N VAL A 188 -17.09 38.42 -2.44
CA VAL A 188 -17.38 38.33 -3.88
C VAL A 188 -18.72 39.01 -4.17
N GLU A 189 -18.69 40.16 -4.81
CA GLU A 189 -19.90 40.96 -5.14
C GLU A 189 -20.80 40.26 -6.18
N ASP A 190 -20.21 39.65 -7.22
CA ASP A 190 -20.96 38.95 -8.27
C ASP A 190 -21.39 37.55 -7.81
N LYS A 191 -22.66 37.43 -7.41
CA LYS A 191 -23.30 36.16 -7.03
C LYS A 191 -24.01 35.45 -8.19
N SER A 192 -23.90 35.94 -9.42
CA SER A 192 -24.63 35.36 -10.58
C SER A 192 -24.32 33.88 -10.84
N ARG A 193 -23.21 33.38 -10.28
CA ARG A 193 -22.72 32.01 -10.44
C ARG A 193 -23.10 31.06 -9.31
N GLU A 194 -23.86 31.51 -8.31
CA GLU A 194 -24.23 30.69 -7.13
C GLU A 194 -24.99 29.40 -7.48
N LYS A 195 -25.69 29.37 -8.63
CA LYS A 195 -26.43 28.19 -9.10
C LYS A 195 -25.58 27.21 -9.92
N ILE A 196 -24.32 27.56 -10.18
CA ILE A 196 -23.32 26.70 -10.81
C ILE A 196 -22.40 26.20 -9.71
N MET A 197 -22.52 24.93 -9.32
CA MET A 197 -21.79 24.40 -8.16
C MET A 197 -20.75 23.38 -8.58
N ILE A 198 -19.63 23.38 -7.86
CA ILE A 198 -18.47 22.54 -8.16
C ILE A 198 -18.39 21.39 -7.17
N VAL A 199 -18.27 20.16 -7.67
CA VAL A 199 -17.97 18.97 -6.87
C VAL A 199 -16.51 18.60 -7.07
N CYS A 200 -15.75 18.57 -5.97
CA CYS A 200 -14.35 18.16 -5.95
C CYS A 200 -14.22 16.71 -5.50
N VAL A 201 -13.63 15.85 -6.36
CA VAL A 201 -13.55 14.39 -6.17
C VAL A 201 -12.09 13.94 -6.07
N HIS A 202 -11.65 13.60 -4.86
CA HIS A 202 -10.27 13.21 -4.59
C HIS A 202 -9.87 11.87 -5.25
N GLY A 203 -8.56 11.64 -5.38
CA GLY A 203 -7.98 10.39 -5.87
C GLY A 203 -7.94 9.28 -4.82
N ALA A 204 -7.50 8.09 -5.21
CA ALA A 204 -7.37 6.95 -4.29
C ALA A 204 -6.42 7.23 -3.13
N GLY A 205 -6.80 6.81 -1.91
CA GLY A 205 -5.97 6.98 -0.72
C GLY A 205 -5.79 8.44 -0.30
N ARG A 206 -6.71 9.32 -0.69
CA ARG A 206 -6.80 10.72 -0.26
C ARG A 206 -8.17 10.98 0.39
N ASP A 207 -8.39 12.19 0.84
CA ASP A 207 -9.68 12.65 1.37
C ASP A 207 -10.01 14.06 0.84
N ARG A 208 -11.13 14.65 1.26
CA ARG A 208 -11.65 15.95 0.81
C ARG A 208 -10.63 17.08 0.82
N ARG A 209 -9.62 17.04 1.69
CA ARG A 209 -8.55 18.06 1.76
C ARG A 209 -7.68 18.10 0.52
N ALA A 210 -7.66 17.04 -0.30
CA ALA A 210 -6.89 17.00 -1.55
C ALA A 210 -7.23 18.13 -2.53
N PHE A 211 -8.42 18.73 -2.40
CA PHE A 211 -8.89 19.82 -3.25
C PHE A 211 -8.83 21.21 -2.62
N LEU A 212 -8.42 21.36 -1.36
CA LEU A 212 -8.24 22.68 -0.74
C LEU A 212 -7.33 23.59 -1.59
N ARG A 213 -6.25 23.03 -2.14
CA ARG A 213 -5.33 23.79 -3.02
C ARG A 213 -5.98 24.41 -4.26
N HIS A 214 -7.13 23.87 -4.70
CA HIS A 214 -7.87 24.36 -5.86
C HIS A 214 -9.13 25.15 -5.48
N SER A 215 -9.64 24.98 -4.26
CA SER A 215 -10.93 25.56 -3.88
C SER A 215 -10.90 27.09 -3.86
N GLN A 216 -9.76 27.70 -3.57
CA GLN A 216 -9.62 29.15 -3.59
C GLN A 216 -9.96 29.76 -4.96
N ILE A 217 -9.45 29.20 -6.05
CA ILE A 217 -9.70 29.70 -7.41
C ILE A 217 -11.19 29.67 -7.76
N PHE A 218 -11.88 28.62 -7.34
CA PHE A 218 -13.31 28.47 -7.58
C PHE A 218 -14.15 29.42 -6.70
N ALA A 219 -13.76 29.59 -5.44
CA ALA A 219 -14.44 30.47 -4.51
C ALA A 219 -14.32 31.94 -4.95
N GLU A 220 -13.11 32.38 -5.31
CA GLU A 220 -12.83 33.73 -5.84
C GLU A 220 -13.58 33.98 -7.16
N ALA A 221 -13.81 32.95 -7.96
CA ALA A 221 -14.58 33.03 -9.20
C ALA A 221 -16.10 33.02 -9.00
N GLY A 222 -16.60 32.94 -7.76
CA GLY A 222 -18.02 33.03 -7.43
C GLY A 222 -18.79 31.71 -7.43
N TYR A 223 -18.11 30.56 -7.40
CA TYR A 223 -18.74 29.24 -7.42
C TYR A 223 -18.79 28.60 -6.02
N PRO A 224 -19.94 28.07 -5.56
CA PRO A 224 -19.99 27.20 -4.39
C PRO A 224 -19.29 25.86 -4.67
N ILE A 225 -18.69 25.28 -3.63
CA ILE A 225 -17.82 24.11 -3.76
C ILE A 225 -18.23 23.04 -2.75
N LEU A 226 -18.39 21.81 -3.21
CA LEU A 226 -18.51 20.62 -2.39
C LEU A 226 -17.23 19.81 -2.47
N MET A 227 -16.53 19.69 -1.34
CA MET A 227 -15.39 18.78 -1.17
C MET A 227 -15.83 17.66 -0.23
N PHE A 228 -15.88 16.43 -0.70
CA PHE A 228 -16.38 15.30 0.11
C PHE A 228 -15.43 14.12 0.07
N ASP A 229 -15.55 13.24 1.06
CA ASP A 229 -14.84 11.97 1.07
C ASP A 229 -15.66 10.94 0.29
N LEU A 230 -15.03 10.26 -0.66
CA LEU A 230 -15.61 9.07 -1.29
C LEU A 230 -15.93 8.01 -0.21
N SER A 231 -16.86 7.10 -0.51
CA SER A 231 -17.09 5.93 0.34
C SER A 231 -15.75 5.26 0.65
N GLU A 232 -15.65 4.71 1.86
CA GLU A 232 -14.47 4.04 2.37
C GLU A 232 -13.25 4.97 2.63
N HIS A 233 -13.37 6.28 2.43
CA HIS A 233 -12.30 7.25 2.70
C HIS A 233 -12.69 8.24 3.79
N GLY A 234 -11.67 8.75 4.48
CA GLY A 234 -11.81 9.84 5.44
C GLY A 234 -12.87 9.57 6.51
N LEU A 235 -13.89 10.41 6.57
CA LEU A 235 -15.03 10.30 7.50
C LEU A 235 -16.29 9.72 6.86
N SER A 236 -16.29 9.42 5.55
CA SER A 236 -17.42 8.77 4.89
C SER A 236 -17.52 7.30 5.27
N ASP A 237 -18.73 6.76 5.28
CA ASP A 237 -18.97 5.37 5.66
C ASP A 237 -18.26 4.39 4.70
N GLY A 238 -17.88 3.23 5.24
CA GLY A 238 -17.22 2.16 4.49
C GLY A 238 -17.37 0.80 5.16
N GLN A 239 -17.14 -0.26 4.40
CA GLN A 239 -17.17 -1.65 4.85
C GLN A 239 -15.77 -2.29 4.88
N GLY A 240 -14.72 -1.50 4.67
CA GLY A 240 -13.34 -1.99 4.60
C GLY A 240 -13.03 -2.70 3.29
N LEU A 241 -13.69 -2.30 2.20
CA LEU A 241 -13.53 -2.91 0.88
C LEU A 241 -12.41 -2.27 0.04
N GLY A 242 -11.82 -1.17 0.49
CA GLY A 242 -10.82 -0.44 -0.29
C GLY A 242 -11.46 0.37 -1.42
N PHE A 243 -10.67 0.93 -2.33
CA PHE A 243 -11.18 1.64 -3.50
C PHE A 243 -11.26 0.69 -4.69
N SER A 244 -12.02 1.06 -5.72
CA SER A 244 -12.32 0.20 -6.87
C SER A 244 -12.09 0.88 -8.22
N PHE A 245 -11.16 1.83 -8.25
CA PHE A 245 -10.73 2.56 -9.44
C PHE A 245 -11.88 3.14 -10.29
N GLY A 246 -12.91 3.67 -9.64
CA GLY A 246 -14.08 4.28 -10.27
C GLY A 246 -15.29 3.37 -10.40
N ARG A 247 -15.17 2.07 -10.10
CA ARG A 247 -16.31 1.16 -10.20
C ARG A 247 -17.40 1.49 -9.19
N ARG A 248 -17.07 1.73 -7.91
CA ARG A 248 -18.02 2.12 -6.87
C ARG A 248 -18.07 3.63 -6.69
N GLU A 249 -16.91 4.28 -6.79
CA GLU A 249 -16.74 5.71 -6.53
C GLU A 249 -17.60 6.57 -7.48
N LYS A 250 -17.89 6.11 -8.70
CA LYS A 250 -18.83 6.79 -9.62
C LYS A 250 -20.23 6.98 -9.03
N LEU A 251 -20.69 6.07 -8.18
CA LEU A 251 -22.01 6.16 -7.54
C LEU A 251 -22.03 7.23 -6.43
N ASP A 252 -20.89 7.44 -5.78
CA ASP A 252 -20.72 8.53 -4.82
C ASP A 252 -20.71 9.88 -5.52
N VAL A 253 -20.06 9.97 -6.70
CA VAL A 253 -20.12 11.16 -7.55
C VAL A 253 -21.55 11.48 -7.97
N LEU A 254 -22.33 10.50 -8.43
CA LEU A 254 -23.75 10.73 -8.75
C LEU A 254 -24.56 11.18 -7.52
N SER A 255 -24.21 10.66 -6.35
CA SER A 255 -24.88 11.03 -5.10
C SER A 255 -24.56 12.46 -4.67
N SER A 256 -23.31 12.92 -4.84
CA SER A 256 -22.93 14.30 -4.55
C SER A 256 -23.57 15.30 -5.52
N VAL A 257 -23.63 14.98 -6.81
CA VAL A 257 -24.36 15.77 -7.82
C VAL A 257 -25.85 15.88 -7.45
N ARG A 258 -26.47 14.76 -7.10
CA ARG A 258 -27.87 14.73 -6.65
C ARG A 258 -28.09 15.55 -5.37
N TYR A 259 -27.17 15.47 -4.42
CA TYR A 259 -27.21 16.27 -3.19
C TYR A 259 -27.20 17.77 -3.53
N LEU A 260 -26.28 18.23 -4.37
CA LEU A 260 -26.22 19.64 -4.77
C LEU A 260 -27.50 20.10 -5.49
N ARG A 261 -28.00 19.31 -6.44
CA ARG A 261 -29.25 19.65 -7.14
C ARG A 261 -30.45 19.72 -6.18
N LYS A 262 -30.62 18.73 -5.30
CA LYS A 262 -31.82 18.63 -4.45
C LYS A 262 -31.78 19.50 -3.19
N ALA A 263 -30.65 19.53 -2.50
CA ALA A 263 -30.53 20.16 -1.19
C ALA A 263 -29.98 21.60 -1.28
N ARG A 264 -29.20 21.91 -2.32
CA ARG A 264 -28.58 23.23 -2.50
C ARG A 264 -29.14 24.02 -3.68
N GLY A 265 -30.00 23.42 -4.49
CA GLY A 265 -30.65 24.08 -5.63
C GLY A 265 -29.68 24.39 -6.78
N ALA A 266 -28.66 23.56 -6.99
CA ALA A 266 -27.77 23.70 -8.13
C ALA A 266 -28.54 23.51 -9.46
N GLU A 267 -28.45 24.49 -10.35
CA GLU A 267 -28.97 24.36 -11.72
C GLU A 267 -27.95 23.64 -12.62
N ARG A 268 -26.67 23.97 -12.41
CA ARG A 268 -25.53 23.37 -13.11
C ARG A 268 -24.56 22.78 -12.11
N VAL A 269 -24.04 21.59 -12.41
CA VAL A 269 -23.02 20.93 -11.59
C VAL A 269 -21.80 20.59 -12.43
N VAL A 270 -20.66 21.12 -12.01
CA VAL A 270 -19.34 20.83 -12.60
C VAL A 270 -18.61 19.88 -11.67
N VAL A 271 -18.06 18.78 -12.19
CA VAL A 271 -17.27 17.85 -11.41
C VAL A 271 -15.79 18.01 -11.74
N VAL A 272 -14.98 18.30 -10.75
CA VAL A 272 -13.52 18.36 -10.83
C VAL A 272 -12.96 17.15 -10.09
N GLY A 273 -12.23 16.29 -10.79
CA GLY A 273 -11.66 15.08 -10.20
C GLY A 273 -10.19 14.93 -10.51
N THR A 274 -9.45 14.21 -9.66
CA THR A 274 -8.06 13.80 -9.90
C THR A 274 -7.93 12.29 -9.89
N SER A 275 -7.18 11.72 -10.84
CA SER A 275 -6.87 10.29 -10.91
C SER A 275 -8.13 9.39 -10.82
N THR A 276 -8.30 8.64 -9.73
CA THR A 276 -9.51 7.84 -9.49
C THR A 276 -10.77 8.70 -9.47
N GLY A 277 -10.74 9.89 -8.87
CA GLY A 277 -11.88 10.81 -8.85
C GLY A 277 -12.25 11.33 -10.24
N ALA A 278 -11.24 11.66 -11.07
CA ALA A 278 -11.45 12.07 -12.46
C ALA A 278 -12.11 10.96 -13.28
N SER A 279 -11.57 9.74 -13.17
CA SER A 279 -12.08 8.57 -13.87
C SER A 279 -13.49 8.21 -13.39
N SER A 280 -13.76 8.38 -12.08
CA SER A 280 -15.09 8.18 -11.49
C SER A 280 -16.12 9.17 -12.02
N ALA A 281 -15.75 10.44 -12.23
CA ALA A 281 -16.63 11.44 -12.81
C ALA A 281 -17.02 11.08 -14.25
N ILE A 282 -16.05 10.67 -15.08
CA ILE A 282 -16.30 10.23 -16.45
C ILE A 282 -17.21 9.00 -16.47
N LEU A 283 -16.96 8.02 -15.59
CA LEU A 283 -17.79 6.82 -15.48
C LEU A 283 -19.19 7.11 -14.93
N ALA A 284 -19.33 8.11 -14.05
CA ALA A 284 -20.62 8.54 -13.52
C ALA A 284 -21.50 9.10 -14.64
N GLU A 285 -20.96 10.00 -15.45
CA GLU A 285 -21.66 10.57 -16.60
C GLU A 285 -21.97 9.50 -17.67
N GLY A 286 -21.05 8.57 -17.90
CA GLY A 286 -21.32 7.42 -18.78
C GLY A 286 -22.41 6.48 -18.26
N LEU A 287 -22.60 6.39 -16.93
CA LEU A 287 -23.66 5.59 -16.32
C LEU A 287 -25.02 6.31 -16.33
N TYR A 288 -25.03 7.63 -16.12
CA TYR A 288 -26.24 8.45 -16.14
C TYR A 288 -26.00 9.73 -16.95
N PRO A 289 -26.15 9.67 -18.28
CA PRO A 289 -25.91 10.81 -19.16
C PRO A 289 -26.80 12.00 -18.83
N GLY A 290 -26.23 13.21 -18.86
CA GLY A 290 -26.87 14.46 -18.51
C GLY A 290 -26.97 14.74 -17.02
N SER A 291 -26.35 13.92 -16.15
CA SER A 291 -26.30 14.23 -14.72
C SER A 291 -25.33 15.36 -14.41
N ILE A 292 -24.18 15.38 -15.09
CA ILE A 292 -23.08 16.30 -14.87
C ILE A 292 -22.98 17.26 -16.07
N ASP A 293 -22.96 18.56 -15.81
CA ASP A 293 -22.96 19.58 -16.87
C ASP A 293 -21.55 19.78 -17.47
N ALA A 294 -20.50 19.57 -16.69
CA ALA A 294 -19.13 19.60 -17.17
C ALA A 294 -18.20 18.78 -16.26
N ILE A 295 -17.15 18.20 -16.84
CA ILE A 295 -16.12 17.45 -16.12
C ILE A 295 -14.74 18.05 -16.39
N ILE A 296 -14.03 18.41 -15.32
CA ILE A 296 -12.61 18.73 -15.36
C ILE A 296 -11.86 17.51 -14.81
N ALA A 297 -11.26 16.74 -15.72
CA ALA A 297 -10.55 15.52 -15.40
C ALA A 297 -9.04 15.77 -15.31
N GLU A 298 -8.53 15.96 -14.10
CA GLU A 298 -7.09 15.97 -13.83
C GLU A 298 -6.58 14.52 -13.88
N ASN A 299 -5.53 14.27 -14.68
CA ASN A 299 -4.82 12.99 -14.80
C ASN A 299 -5.69 11.70 -14.73
N PRO A 300 -6.77 11.58 -15.51
CA PRO A 300 -7.63 10.39 -15.51
C PRO A 300 -6.92 9.18 -16.12
N PHE A 301 -7.48 7.99 -15.88
CA PHE A 301 -7.07 6.77 -16.56
C PHE A 301 -8.31 6.04 -17.10
N THR A 302 -8.10 5.26 -18.17
CA THR A 302 -9.17 4.46 -18.78
C THR A 302 -9.29 3.11 -18.11
N ARG A 303 -8.17 2.44 -17.83
CA ARG A 303 -8.11 1.12 -17.20
C ARG A 303 -7.00 1.08 -16.16
N PRO A 304 -7.25 0.54 -14.96
CA PRO A 304 -6.20 0.36 -13.94
C PRO A 304 -5.02 -0.47 -14.45
N ALA A 305 -5.27 -1.43 -15.33
CA ALA A 305 -4.24 -2.24 -15.96
C ALA A 305 -3.24 -1.42 -16.79
N ASP A 306 -3.69 -0.34 -17.43
CA ASP A 306 -2.83 0.51 -18.27
C ASP A 306 -1.96 1.41 -17.40
N LEU A 307 -2.49 1.90 -16.27
CA LEU A 307 -1.71 2.60 -15.24
C LEU A 307 -0.61 1.69 -14.67
N PHE A 308 -0.94 0.43 -14.36
CA PHE A 308 0.03 -0.53 -13.86
C PHE A 308 1.12 -0.84 -14.88
N ARG A 309 0.76 -1.05 -16.15
CA ARG A 309 1.72 -1.25 -17.25
C ARG A 309 2.64 -0.05 -17.43
N LEU A 310 2.10 1.16 -17.35
CA LEU A 310 2.89 2.39 -17.45
C LEU A 310 3.94 2.44 -16.33
N HIS A 311 3.50 2.22 -15.08
CA HIS A 311 4.40 2.27 -13.93
C HIS A 311 5.47 1.17 -13.96
N LEU A 312 5.11 -0.05 -14.39
CA LEU A 312 6.08 -1.11 -14.62
C LEU A 312 7.10 -0.73 -15.69
N ASN A 313 6.64 -0.18 -16.82
CA ASN A 313 7.52 0.24 -17.90
C ASN A 313 8.46 1.36 -17.46
N GLU A 314 8.00 2.36 -16.71
CA GLU A 314 8.86 3.43 -16.19
C GLU A 314 9.88 2.90 -15.19
N THR A 315 9.44 2.05 -14.27
CA THR A 315 10.33 1.42 -13.26
C THR A 315 11.40 0.58 -13.93
N LEU A 316 11.03 -0.27 -14.89
CA LEU A 316 11.95 -1.14 -15.63
C LEU A 316 12.85 -0.34 -16.57
N LYS A 317 12.35 0.71 -17.24
CA LYS A 317 13.17 1.61 -18.07
C LYS A 317 14.26 2.27 -17.23
N ASN A 318 13.93 2.82 -16.06
CA ASN A 318 14.91 3.43 -15.18
C ASN A 318 15.91 2.40 -14.63
N TYR A 319 15.46 1.17 -14.36
CA TYR A 319 16.33 0.09 -13.89
C TYR A 319 17.30 -0.43 -14.98
N LEU A 320 16.85 -0.50 -16.23
CA LEU A 320 17.66 -0.98 -17.35
C LEU A 320 18.52 0.13 -17.99
N SER A 321 18.08 1.39 -17.96
CA SER A 321 18.84 2.53 -18.50
C SER A 321 20.00 2.97 -17.59
N GLN A 322 19.87 2.82 -16.26
CA GLN A 322 20.94 3.14 -15.31
C GLN A 322 22.16 2.23 -15.43
N ASN A 323 22.05 1.08 -16.10
CA ASN A 323 23.17 0.15 -16.33
C ASN A 323 23.81 0.27 -17.72
N GLN A 324 23.46 1.28 -18.54
CA GLN A 324 24.06 1.48 -19.86
C GLN A 324 25.21 2.52 -19.91
N HIS A 325 25.64 3.05 -18.76
CA HIS A 325 26.78 3.98 -18.68
C HIS A 325 27.95 3.42 -17.87
N HIS A 326 28.37 2.18 -18.16
CA HIS A 326 29.68 1.66 -17.78
C HIS A 326 30.13 0.61 -18.81
N ILE A 327 30.52 1.08 -20.00
CA ILE A 327 31.39 0.35 -20.94
C ILE A 327 32.48 1.32 -21.35
#